data_AF-A0A7S9KU46-F1
#
_entry.id   AF-A0A7S9KU46-F1
#
_cell.length_a   1.000
_cell.length_b   1.000
_cell.length_c   1.000
_cell.angle_alpha   90.00
_cell.angle_beta   90.00
_cell.angle_gamma   90.00
#
_symmetry.space_group_name_H-M   'P 1'
#
loop_
_entity.id
_entity.type
_entity.pdbx_description
1 polymer ?
#
loop_
_entity_poly.entity_id
_entity_poly.type
_entity_poly.pdbx_seq_one_letter_code
_entity_poly.pdbx_strand_id
1 'polypeptide(L)'
;MCPERDIDKIAKGWTIAMLYSKDRLKRVNDWGNDQLDRAVREGRLVLETVCLFVHACVKHGQYQMPHEFWRVLHAEYGIVVYPSAMTEDIDVQGLGVDVTFTDAYCGHIVMYGRCCGSDPPPCPMQFLREPPPVYTK
;
A
#
# COMPACT_ATOMS: atom_id res chain seq x y z
N MET A 1 -16.14 -14.83 -9.55
CA MET A 1 -15.96 -13.37 -9.39
C MET A 1 -15.93 -12.75 -10.77
N CYS A 2 -16.59 -11.60 -10.97
CA CYS A 2 -16.55 -10.89 -12.25
C CYS A 2 -15.45 -9.83 -12.17
N PRO A 3 -14.33 -9.98 -12.90
CA PRO A 3 -13.16 -9.09 -12.77
C PRO A 3 -13.49 -7.61 -12.98
N GLU A 4 -14.41 -7.30 -13.90
CA GLU A 4 -14.84 -5.92 -14.19
C GLU A 4 -15.54 -5.25 -13.00
N ARG A 5 -16.39 -5.98 -12.26
CA ARG A 5 -17.08 -5.46 -11.06
C ARG A 5 -16.14 -5.24 -9.88
N ASP A 6 -15.00 -5.95 -9.87
CA ASP A 6 -14.00 -5.79 -8.82
C ASP A 6 -13.11 -4.58 -9.10
N ILE A 7 -12.83 -4.26 -10.37
CA ILE A 7 -12.08 -3.05 -10.78
C ILE A 7 -12.78 -1.77 -10.32
N ASP A 8 -14.09 -1.63 -10.54
CA ASP A 8 -14.84 -0.42 -10.13
C ASP A 8 -14.79 -0.20 -8.61
N LYS A 9 -14.88 -1.29 -7.85
CA LYS A 9 -14.79 -1.25 -6.38
C LYS A 9 -13.38 -0.87 -5.94
N ILE A 10 -12.35 -1.44 -6.56
CA ILE A 10 -10.94 -1.12 -6.30
C ILE A 10 -10.70 0.36 -6.59
N ALA A 11 -11.13 0.86 -7.75
CA ALA A 11 -10.97 2.27 -8.14
C ALA A 11 -11.67 3.23 -7.16
N LYS A 12 -12.88 2.87 -6.71
CA LYS A 12 -13.61 3.64 -5.69
C LYS A 12 -12.88 3.62 -4.34
N GLY A 13 -12.43 2.45 -3.89
CA GLY A 13 -11.67 2.29 -2.66
C GLY A 13 -10.36 3.08 -2.68
N TRP A 14 -9.63 3.01 -3.78
CA TRP A 14 -8.39 3.76 -4.01
C TRP A 14 -8.61 5.27 -3.95
N THR A 15 -9.64 5.77 -4.63
CA THR A 15 -9.96 7.21 -4.64
C THR A 15 -10.27 7.73 -3.23
N ILE A 16 -11.03 6.96 -2.46
CA ILE A 16 -11.34 7.29 -1.06
C ILE A 16 -10.05 7.25 -0.22
N ALA A 17 -9.26 6.19 -0.33
CA ALA A 17 -7.99 6.05 0.38
C ALA A 17 -7.04 7.22 0.07
N MET A 18 -6.94 7.65 -1.19
CA MET A 18 -6.07 8.76 -1.58
C MET A 18 -6.51 10.09 -0.96
N LEU A 19 -7.82 10.37 -0.94
CA LEU A 19 -8.37 11.56 -0.31
C LEU A 19 -8.04 11.60 1.18
N TYR A 20 -8.35 10.52 1.91
CA TYR A 20 -8.08 10.44 3.34
C TYR A 20 -6.59 10.48 3.65
N SER A 21 -5.75 9.82 2.85
CA SER A 21 -4.29 9.84 3.01
C SER A 21 -3.74 11.25 2.87
N LYS A 22 -4.22 12.00 1.86
CA LYS A 22 -3.81 13.39 1.64
C LYS A 22 -4.15 14.28 2.83
N ASP A 23 -5.41 14.25 3.27
CA ASP A 23 -5.88 15.08 4.37
C ASP A 23 -5.17 14.72 5.68
N ARG A 24 -4.91 13.44 5.88
CA ARG A 24 -4.27 12.91 7.09
C ARG A 24 -2.78 13.25 7.14
N LEU A 25 -2.02 13.04 6.06
CA LEU A 25 -0.61 13.44 5.99
C LEU A 25 -0.45 14.94 6.26
N LYS A 26 -1.35 15.75 5.71
CA LYS A 26 -1.39 17.19 5.95
C LYS A 26 -1.55 17.52 7.43
N ARG A 27 -2.50 16.87 8.11
CA ARG A 27 -2.78 17.09 9.53
C ARG A 27 -1.66 16.58 10.44
N VAL A 28 -1.22 15.34 10.28
CA VAL A 28 -0.25 14.68 11.18
C VAL A 28 1.12 15.37 11.13
N ASN A 29 1.53 15.84 9.96
CA ASN A 29 2.84 16.48 9.79
C ASN A 29 2.79 18.01 9.78
N ASP A 30 1.62 18.61 10.04
CA ASP A 30 1.37 20.06 9.93
C ASP A 30 1.90 20.67 8.61
N TRP A 31 1.62 20.00 7.49
CA TRP A 31 2.16 20.38 6.18
C TRP A 31 1.35 21.49 5.51
N GLY A 32 2.08 22.44 4.91
CA GLY A 32 1.54 23.35 3.91
C GLY A 32 1.39 22.70 2.52
N ASN A 33 0.89 23.46 1.55
CA ASN A 33 0.66 22.97 0.20
C ASN A 33 1.98 22.56 -0.50
N ASP A 34 3.06 23.32 -0.31
CA ASP A 34 4.35 23.02 -0.95
C ASP A 34 4.97 21.72 -0.45
N GLN A 35 4.89 21.45 0.85
CA GLN A 35 5.33 20.18 1.43
C GLN A 35 4.48 19.02 0.93
N LEU A 36 3.17 19.21 0.81
CA LEU A 36 2.26 18.20 0.29
C LEU A 36 2.55 17.89 -1.18
N ASP A 37 2.78 18.90 -2.01
CA ASP A 37 3.13 18.72 -3.42
C ASP A 37 4.47 18.00 -3.57
N ARG A 38 5.44 18.27 -2.68
CA ARG A 38 6.68 17.50 -2.62
C ARG A 38 6.40 16.03 -2.23
N ALA A 39 5.56 15.78 -1.22
CA ALA A 39 5.20 14.43 -0.80
C ALA A 39 4.48 13.64 -1.92
N VAL A 40 3.67 14.30 -2.74
CA VAL A 40 3.07 13.71 -3.94
C VAL A 40 4.15 13.32 -4.95
N ARG A 41 5.07 14.23 -5.28
CA ARG A 41 6.16 13.96 -6.22
C ARG A 41 7.08 12.85 -5.73
N GLU A 42 7.37 12.79 -4.44
CA GLU A 42 8.22 11.76 -3.85
C GLU A 42 7.53 10.39 -3.70
N GLY A 43 6.23 10.29 -4.02
CA GLY A 43 5.48 9.04 -3.88
C GLY A 43 5.02 8.76 -2.45
N ARG A 44 5.30 9.63 -1.48
CA ARG A 44 4.86 9.47 -0.07
C ARG A 44 3.34 9.44 0.07
N LEU A 45 2.62 10.24 -0.72
CA LEU A 45 1.15 10.17 -0.75
C LEU A 45 0.69 8.80 -1.26
N VAL A 46 1.34 8.26 -2.29
CA VAL A 46 0.98 6.95 -2.86
C VAL A 46 1.28 5.85 -1.85
N LEU A 47 2.42 5.90 -1.17
CA LEU A 47 2.77 4.96 -0.10
C LEU A 47 1.71 4.95 1.00
N GLU A 48 1.37 6.12 1.56
CA GLU A 48 0.31 6.24 2.56
C GLU A 48 -1.04 5.70 2.04
N THR A 49 -1.35 6.00 0.78
CA THR A 49 -2.59 5.55 0.11
C THR A 49 -2.63 4.03 -0.01
N VAL A 50 -1.52 3.39 -0.38
CA VAL A 50 -1.44 1.93 -0.47
C VAL A 50 -1.65 1.31 0.91
N CYS A 51 -1.01 1.84 1.95
CA CYS A 51 -1.18 1.34 3.31
C CYS A 51 -2.64 1.46 3.79
N LEU A 52 -3.26 2.62 3.63
CA LEU A 52 -4.68 2.81 3.97
C LEU A 52 -5.61 1.94 3.12
N PHE A 53 -5.31 1.81 1.82
CA PHE A 53 -6.10 0.98 0.92
C PHE A 53 -6.03 -0.49 1.32
N VAL A 54 -4.84 -1.03 1.61
CA VAL A 54 -4.67 -2.39 2.11
C VAL A 54 -5.43 -2.57 3.44
N HIS A 55 -5.27 -1.63 4.36
CA HIS A 55 -5.93 -1.67 5.67
C HIS A 55 -7.46 -1.68 5.59
N ALA A 56 -8.04 -0.73 4.87
CA ALA A 56 -9.49 -0.49 4.89
C ALA A 56 -10.24 -1.23 3.78
N CYS A 57 -9.55 -1.52 2.67
CA CYS A 57 -10.14 -1.95 1.41
C CYS A 57 -9.45 -3.20 0.86
N VAL A 58 -8.69 -3.98 1.63
CA VAL A 58 -8.28 -5.33 1.23
C VAL A 58 -8.60 -6.30 2.36
N LYS A 59 -9.86 -6.75 2.40
CA LYS A 59 -10.28 -7.84 3.31
C LYS A 59 -10.07 -9.20 2.65
N HIS A 60 -9.74 -10.20 3.49
CA HIS A 60 -9.54 -11.57 3.06
C HIS A 60 -10.74 -12.09 2.24
N GLY A 61 -10.49 -12.49 0.99
CA GLY A 61 -11.50 -13.04 0.08
C GLY A 61 -12.47 -12.04 -0.59
N GLN A 62 -12.31 -10.72 -0.39
CA GLN A 62 -13.30 -9.74 -0.86
C GLN A 62 -13.16 -9.38 -2.35
N TYR A 63 -11.94 -9.38 -2.90
CA TYR A 63 -11.65 -9.17 -4.33
C TYR A 63 -10.24 -9.66 -4.66
N GLN A 64 -10.03 -10.11 -5.91
CA GLN A 64 -8.69 -10.42 -6.42
C GLN A 64 -8.06 -9.15 -6.98
N MET A 65 -6.99 -8.67 -6.34
CA MET A 65 -6.25 -7.52 -6.85
C MET A 65 -5.56 -7.87 -8.17
N PRO A 66 -5.74 -7.06 -9.24
CA PRO A 66 -5.05 -7.28 -10.50
C PRO A 66 -3.53 -7.28 -10.29
N HIS A 67 -2.82 -8.26 -10.85
CA HIS A 67 -1.36 -8.32 -10.73
C HIS A 67 -0.67 -7.04 -11.25
N GLU A 68 -1.26 -6.41 -12.27
CA GLU A 68 -0.75 -5.16 -12.86
C GLU A 68 -0.75 -4.00 -11.86
N PHE A 69 -1.68 -3.98 -10.91
CA PHE A 69 -1.72 -2.94 -9.86
C PHE A 69 -0.42 -2.92 -9.04
N TRP A 70 0.02 -4.09 -8.58
CA TRP A 70 1.27 -4.22 -7.82
C TRP A 70 2.49 -3.90 -8.67
N ARG A 71 2.48 -4.28 -9.97
CA ARG A 71 3.57 -3.97 -10.90
C ARG A 71 3.75 -2.47 -11.10
N VAL A 72 2.65 -1.72 -11.25
CA VAL A 72 2.69 -0.25 -11.40
C VAL A 72 3.23 0.41 -10.14
N LEU A 73 2.76 0.00 -8.95
CA LEU A 73 3.27 0.53 -7.67
C LEU A 73 4.79 0.34 -7.53
N HIS A 74 5.27 -0.83 -7.92
CA HIS A 74 6.69 -1.15 -7.91
C HIS A 74 7.47 -0.34 -8.95
N ALA A 75 7.03 -0.33 -10.21
CA ALA A 75 7.75 0.31 -11.31
C ALA A 75 7.83 1.83 -11.17
N GLU A 76 6.73 2.48 -10.77
CA GLU A 76 6.64 3.95 -10.74
C GLU A 76 7.12 4.55 -9.42
N TYR A 77 6.91 3.83 -8.31
CA TYR A 77 7.14 4.36 -6.96
C TYR A 77 8.13 3.55 -6.14
N GLY A 78 8.58 2.38 -6.62
CA GLY A 78 9.43 1.47 -5.85
C GLY A 78 8.71 0.87 -4.64
N ILE A 79 7.36 0.83 -4.66
CA ILE A 79 6.55 0.34 -3.54
C ILE A 79 6.36 -1.17 -3.66
N VAL A 80 6.63 -1.87 -2.57
CA VAL A 80 6.49 -3.31 -2.40
C VAL A 80 5.53 -3.58 -1.25
N VAL A 81 4.48 -4.36 -1.51
CA VAL A 81 3.52 -4.83 -0.50
C VAL A 81 3.80 -6.31 -0.22
N TYR A 82 4.24 -6.61 1.01
CA TYR A 82 4.45 -7.99 1.43
C TYR A 82 3.13 -8.65 1.82
N PRO A 83 3.03 -9.99 1.71
CA PRO A 83 1.84 -10.74 2.15
C PRO A 83 1.45 -10.47 3.60
N SER A 84 2.44 -10.25 4.47
CA SER A 84 2.25 -9.90 5.88
C SER A 84 1.34 -8.69 6.06
N ALA A 85 1.32 -7.74 5.12
CA ALA A 85 0.41 -6.59 5.13
C ALA A 85 -1.08 -6.96 5.10
N MET A 86 -1.41 -8.18 4.66
CA MET A 86 -2.78 -8.69 4.49
C MET A 86 -3.08 -9.89 5.40
N THR A 87 -2.06 -10.49 6.03
CA THR A 87 -2.19 -11.73 6.80
C THR A 87 -1.86 -11.58 8.28
N GLU A 88 -1.11 -10.55 8.67
CA GLU A 88 -0.71 -10.32 10.05
C GLU A 88 -1.55 -9.20 10.68
N ASP A 89 -1.69 -9.26 12.01
CA ASP A 89 -2.31 -8.19 12.78
C ASP A 89 -1.33 -7.03 12.91
N ILE A 90 -1.71 -5.88 12.37
CA ILE A 90 -0.86 -4.68 12.34
C ILE A 90 -1.26 -3.76 13.48
N ASP A 91 -0.26 -3.32 14.24
CA ASP A 91 -0.48 -2.33 15.30
C ASP A 91 -0.83 -0.97 14.71
N VAL A 92 -2.02 -0.49 15.08
CA VAL A 92 -2.60 0.78 14.62
C VAL A 92 -2.85 1.73 15.79
N GLN A 93 -2.18 1.53 16.93
CA GLN A 93 -2.26 2.47 18.03
C GLN A 93 -1.75 3.87 17.58
N GLY A 94 -2.51 4.91 17.90
CA GLY A 94 -2.17 6.29 17.50
C GLY A 94 -2.50 6.66 16.05
N LEU A 95 -3.06 5.73 15.28
CA LEU A 95 -3.36 5.95 13.87
C LEU A 95 -4.38 7.10 13.69
N GLY A 96 -3.94 8.15 13.01
CA GLY A 96 -4.75 9.34 12.72
C GLY A 96 -4.56 10.49 13.71
N VAL A 97 -3.77 10.28 14.76
CA VAL A 97 -3.37 11.32 15.72
C VAL A 97 -1.89 11.64 15.54
N ASP A 98 -1.01 10.67 15.78
CA ASP A 98 0.44 10.83 15.85
C ASP A 98 1.22 9.86 14.94
N VAL A 99 0.66 8.68 14.66
CA VAL A 99 1.30 7.65 13.83
C VAL A 99 0.72 7.67 12.42
N THR A 100 1.51 7.52 11.35
CA THR A 100 0.98 7.40 9.97
C THR A 100 0.59 5.97 9.55
N PHE A 101 -0.18 5.80 8.46
CA PHE A 101 -0.37 4.43 7.94
C PHE A 101 0.95 3.85 7.44
N THR A 102 1.81 4.70 6.88
CA THR A 102 3.18 4.34 6.50
C THR A 102 3.97 3.85 7.71
N ASP A 103 3.85 4.51 8.86
CA ASP A 103 4.53 4.11 10.09
C ASP A 103 3.97 2.78 10.65
N ALA A 104 2.64 2.64 10.69
CA ALA A 104 1.99 1.42 11.15
C ALA A 104 2.32 0.20 10.27
N TYR A 105 2.42 0.39 8.96
CA TYR A 105 2.75 -0.68 8.00
C TYR A 105 4.25 -0.82 7.75
N CYS A 106 5.11 -0.19 8.57
CA CYS A 106 6.55 -0.30 8.41
C CYS A 106 6.98 -1.77 8.45
N GLY A 107 7.75 -2.22 7.45
CA GLY A 107 8.17 -3.62 7.29
C GLY A 107 7.16 -4.53 6.57
N HIS A 108 5.89 -4.12 6.46
CA HIS A 108 4.86 -4.83 5.70
C HIS A 108 4.66 -4.21 4.30
N ILE A 109 4.82 -2.90 4.20
CA ILE A 109 4.81 -2.15 2.95
C ILE A 109 6.02 -1.24 2.96
N VAL A 110 6.86 -1.34 1.93
CA VAL A 110 8.13 -0.63 1.86
C VAL A 110 8.26 0.12 0.53
N MET A 111 8.99 1.22 0.53
CA MET A 111 9.27 2.02 -0.65
C MET A 111 10.79 2.19 -0.80
N TYR A 112 11.36 1.60 -1.85
CA TYR A 112 12.83 1.62 -2.09
C TYR A 112 13.31 2.88 -2.85
N GLY A 113 12.46 3.93 -2.89
CA GLY A 113 12.67 5.11 -3.73
C GLY A 113 12.40 4.83 -5.21
N ARG A 114 12.31 5.89 -6.03
CA ARG A 114 12.22 5.72 -7.49
C ARG A 114 13.49 5.01 -7.96
N CYS A 115 13.33 3.90 -8.66
CA CYS A 115 14.47 3.14 -9.17
C CYS A 115 15.23 4.00 -10.20
N CYS A 116 16.29 4.67 -9.75
CA CYS A 116 17.32 5.24 -10.60
C CYS A 116 18.40 4.20 -10.98
N GLY A 117 18.21 2.93 -10.61
CA GLY A 117 19.12 1.82 -10.89
C GLY A 117 18.57 0.87 -11.94
N SER A 118 19.48 0.29 -12.74
CA SER A 118 19.22 -0.66 -13.83
C SER A 118 18.54 -1.96 -13.36
N ASP A 119 18.58 -2.24 -12.07
CA ASP A 119 18.06 -3.47 -11.48
C ASP A 119 16.76 -3.19 -10.72
N PRO A 120 15.65 -3.87 -11.07
CA PRO A 120 14.42 -3.78 -10.29
C PRO A 120 14.66 -4.33 -8.88
N PRO A 121 14.04 -3.74 -7.83
CA PRO A 121 13.98 -4.36 -6.53
C PRO A 121 13.42 -5.78 -6.67
N PRO A 122 13.92 -6.74 -5.87
CA PRO A 122 13.49 -8.13 -6.01
C PRO A 122 11.97 -8.22 -5.79
N CYS A 123 11.28 -8.85 -6.74
CA CYS A 123 9.83 -8.96 -6.69
C CYS A 123 9.44 -9.75 -5.42
N PRO A 124 8.63 -9.19 -4.51
CA PRO A 124 8.22 -9.88 -3.27
C PRO A 124 7.46 -11.19 -3.58
N MET A 125 6.73 -11.25 -4.70
CA MET A 125 6.01 -12.43 -5.15
C MET A 125 6.93 -13.57 -5.61
N GLN A 126 8.20 -13.29 -5.92
CA GLN A 126 9.17 -14.34 -6.29
C GLN A 126 9.54 -15.21 -5.09
N PHE A 127 9.44 -14.69 -3.87
CA PHE A 127 9.69 -15.42 -2.62
C PHE A 127 8.48 -16.24 -2.14
N LEU A 128 7.28 -16.00 -2.69
CA LEU A 128 6.05 -16.76 -2.39
C LEU A 128 5.92 -18.07 -3.18
N ARG A 129 7.02 -18.57 -3.74
CA ARG A 129 7.01 -19.84 -4.48
C ARG A 129 6.94 -21.06 -3.57
N GLU A 130 7.11 -20.89 -2.26
CA GLU A 130 6.90 -21.96 -1.31
C GLU A 130 5.38 -22.18 -1.13
N PRO A 131 4.87 -23.40 -1.36
CA PRO A 131 3.46 -23.69 -1.10
C PRO A 131 3.18 -23.45 0.40
N PRO A 132 2.00 -22.93 0.76
CA PRO A 132 1.65 -22.71 2.16
C PRO A 132 1.77 -24.04 2.94
N PRO A 133 2.24 -24.01 4.20
CA PRO A 133 2.41 -25.22 4.98
C PRO A 133 1.09 -25.98 5.07
N VAL A 134 1.15 -27.29 4.82
CA VAL A 134 -0.01 -28.17 4.90
C VAL A 134 -0.38 -28.33 6.37
N TYR A 135 -1.39 -27.60 6.83
CA TYR A 135 -1.98 -27.82 8.13
C TYR A 135 -2.66 -29.20 8.13
N THR A 136 -2.10 -30.12 8.90
CA THR A 136 -2.75 -31.40 9.22
C THR A 136 -3.84 -31.14 10.25
N LYS A 137 -5.01 -31.75 10.04
CA LYS A 137 -6.15 -31.70 10.98
C LYS A 137 -5.87 -32.50 12.24
#